data_AF-A0A4R0FQQ4-F1
#
_entry.id   AF-A0A4R0FQQ4-F1
#
_cell.length_a   1.000
_cell.length_b   1.000
_cell.length_c   1.000
_cell.angle_alpha   90.00
_cell.angle_beta   90.00
_cell.angle_gamma   90.00
#
_symmetry.space_group_name_H-M   'P 1'
#
loop_
_entity.id
_entity.type
_entity.pdbx_description
1 polymer ?
#
loop_
_entity_poly.entity_id
_entity_poly.type
_entity_poly.pdbx_seq_one_letter_code
_entity_poly.pdbx_strand_id
1 'polypeptide(L)'
;MQFDILTLIIIFSVLFIFATMLAPHFINKKYNKYDQASFPIEQNNTVKEITDNSTKYREKYLNLIGKLNSIRVIFDEYRDNRHTKLFSTIDNIVDYIGRLGDHEIYLIEYLEHSIDGISTNYTEENVIEKMNQINIKLLPIQELLSYYFSSAKLYKENIQPFYRSALGEISNELKKFRKLKNILANSSTTEIYQLEKNQHNISYRIYLGSFFATILLVFFFTYISLEFKDAIVGANNKNIIDYWILKASGVFIFITLISFFLKQAIHHQKKRDQVEKIMLELKALPAYMADLDPQDAINLRKDLASKYFGNTTDHSTINDLSNIVNEQLKTSIELIKVFNVQKGTDKTKDKE
;
A
#
# COMPACT_ATOMS: atom_id res chain seq x y z
N MET A 1 -61.34 21.01 30.57
CA MET A 1 -59.89 21.14 30.80
C MET A 1 -59.28 21.69 29.52
N GLN A 2 -59.23 23.02 29.38
CA GLN A 2 -58.63 23.69 28.22
C GLN A 2 -57.11 23.52 28.32
N PHE A 3 -56.56 22.49 27.67
CA PHE A 3 -55.14 22.47 27.38
C PHE A 3 -54.89 23.57 26.35
N ASP A 4 -54.21 24.63 26.76
CA ASP A 4 -53.87 25.74 25.88
C ASP A 4 -53.05 25.20 24.70
N ILE A 5 -53.55 25.41 23.49
CA ILE A 5 -52.86 25.05 22.24
C ILE A 5 -51.46 25.69 22.21
N LEU A 6 -51.31 26.84 22.87
CA LEU A 6 -50.06 27.54 23.07
C LEU A 6 -49.02 26.69 23.82
N THR A 7 -49.41 25.97 24.89
CA THR A 7 -48.48 25.15 25.67
C THR A 7 -47.99 23.94 24.88
N LEU A 8 -48.82 23.33 24.04
CA LEU A 8 -48.41 22.22 23.19
C LEU A 8 -47.41 22.67 22.11
N ILE A 9 -47.65 23.83 21.50
CA ILE A 9 -46.74 24.42 20.50
C ILE A 9 -45.40 24.79 21.15
N ILE A 10 -45.41 25.36 22.36
CA ILE A 10 -44.19 25.70 23.11
C ILE A 10 -43.39 24.43 23.46
N ILE A 11 -44.04 23.37 23.93
CA ILE A 11 -43.36 22.10 24.24
C ILE A 11 -42.71 21.50 22.98
N PHE A 12 -43.41 21.51 21.84
CA PHE A 12 -42.87 20.98 20.58
C PHE A 12 -41.70 21.79 20.02
N SER A 13 -41.78 23.12 20.12
CA SER A 13 -40.71 24.02 19.66
C SER A 13 -39.48 23.94 20.56
N VAL A 14 -39.64 23.78 21.88
CA VAL A 14 -38.53 23.54 22.81
C VAL A 14 -37.84 22.20 22.54
N LEU A 15 -38.60 21.13 22.30
CA LEU A 15 -38.05 19.81 21.94
C LEU A 15 -37.28 19.84 20.60
N PHE A 16 -37.79 20.59 19.62
CA PHE A 16 -37.14 20.78 18.32
C PHE A 16 -35.81 21.55 18.46
N ILE A 17 -35.79 22.64 19.23
CA ILE A 17 -34.58 23.42 19.49
C ILE A 17 -33.53 22.58 20.22
N PHE A 18 -33.94 21.80 21.23
CA PHE A 18 -33.02 20.96 22.00
C PHE A 18 -32.37 19.85 21.15
N ALA A 19 -33.12 19.26 20.21
CA ALA A 19 -32.60 18.25 19.28
C ALA A 19 -31.57 18.84 18.29
N THR A 20 -31.75 20.10 17.87
CA THR A 20 -30.82 20.78 16.94
C THR A 20 -29.55 21.30 17.62
N MET A 21 -29.60 21.68 18.89
CA MET A 21 -28.44 22.24 19.62
C MET A 21 -27.42 21.19 20.09
N LEU A 22 -27.79 19.93 20.27
CA LEU A 22 -26.87 18.88 20.73
C LEU A 22 -25.98 18.28 19.63
N ALA A 23 -26.25 18.58 18.36
CA ALA A 23 -25.55 18.01 17.21
C ALA A 23 -24.08 18.48 16.99
N PRO A 24 -23.67 19.74 17.28
CA PRO A 24 -22.33 20.20 16.89
C PRO A 24 -21.23 20.03 17.95
N HIS A 25 -21.56 19.75 19.22
CA HIS A 25 -20.58 19.91 20.32
C HIS A 25 -19.53 18.77 20.45
N PHE A 26 -19.60 17.71 19.67
CA PHE A 26 -18.72 16.53 19.82
C PHE A 26 -17.55 16.45 18.82
N ILE A 27 -17.30 17.47 17.99
CA ILE A 27 -16.31 17.38 16.90
C ILE A 27 -15.24 18.48 17.05
N ASN A 28 -14.33 18.35 18.02
CA ASN A 28 -12.95 18.83 17.84
C ASN A 28 -12.02 18.47 19.01
N LYS A 29 -11.06 17.56 18.78
CA LYS A 29 -9.69 17.78 19.27
C LYS A 29 -8.65 16.81 18.70
N LYS A 30 -7.56 17.43 18.22
CA LYS A 30 -6.18 16.97 18.04
C LYS A 30 -5.93 15.91 16.96
N TYR A 31 -5.02 16.20 16.02
CA TYR A 31 -3.72 15.51 15.87
C TYR A 31 -2.81 16.31 14.89
N ASN A 32 -1.58 16.56 15.33
CA ASN A 32 -0.37 17.00 14.60
C ASN A 32 0.77 16.47 15.51
N LYS A 33 1.89 15.88 15.09
CA LYS A 33 2.77 16.05 13.92
C LYS A 33 3.82 14.91 13.99
N TYR A 34 4.26 14.31 12.89
CA TYR A 34 5.49 13.48 12.86
C TYR A 34 6.29 13.73 11.57
N ASP A 35 7.57 14.02 11.75
CA ASP A 35 8.58 14.31 10.73
C ASP A 35 9.16 13.01 10.14
N GLN A 36 9.53 13.04 8.85
CA GLN A 36 10.23 11.97 8.13
C GLN A 36 11.68 12.40 7.85
N ALA A 37 12.65 11.55 8.21
CA ALA A 37 14.04 11.64 7.80
C ALA A 37 14.37 10.49 6.83
N SER A 38 15.00 10.84 5.70
CA SER A 38 15.46 9.92 4.66
C SER A 38 16.98 9.82 4.64
N PHE A 39 17.53 8.61 4.57
CA PHE A 39 18.95 8.34 4.36
C PHE A 39 19.23 7.99 2.88
N PRO A 40 20.33 8.47 2.29
CA PRO A 40 20.72 8.12 0.92
C PRO A 40 21.56 6.84 0.88
N ILE A 41 21.47 6.09 -0.23
CA ILE A 41 22.26 4.89 -0.51
C ILE A 41 23.15 5.18 -1.73
N GLU A 42 24.47 5.08 -1.55
CA GLU A 42 25.51 5.17 -2.58
C GLU A 42 25.76 3.79 -3.21
N GLN A 43 25.68 3.66 -4.55
CA GLN A 43 25.90 2.39 -5.27
C GLN A 43 26.91 2.45 -6.44
N ASN A 44 27.62 3.57 -6.67
CA ASN A 44 28.41 3.72 -7.91
C ASN A 44 29.89 3.30 -7.85
N ASN A 45 30.44 2.87 -6.70
CA ASN A 45 31.88 2.60 -6.57
C ASN A 45 32.31 1.13 -6.86
N THR A 46 31.38 0.18 -6.97
CA THR A 46 31.71 -1.26 -6.98
C THR A 46 32.11 -1.83 -8.35
N VAL A 47 31.71 -1.22 -9.46
CA VAL A 47 31.91 -1.81 -10.80
C VAL A 47 33.35 -1.63 -11.31
N LYS A 48 34.01 -0.53 -10.96
CA LYS A 48 35.37 -0.23 -11.44
C LYS A 48 36.42 -1.17 -10.83
N GLU A 49 36.25 -1.52 -9.56
CA GLU A 49 37.18 -2.37 -8.79
C GLU A 49 37.20 -3.83 -9.29
N ILE A 50 36.09 -4.33 -9.85
CA ILE A 50 35.98 -5.71 -10.32
C ILE A 50 36.82 -5.94 -11.60
N THR A 51 36.87 -4.95 -12.48
CA THR A 51 37.52 -5.09 -13.80
C THR A 51 39.04 -5.16 -13.67
N ASP A 52 39.63 -4.35 -12.78
CA ASP A 52 41.08 -4.30 -12.56
C ASP A 52 41.63 -5.61 -11.97
N ASN A 53 40.86 -6.27 -11.09
CA ASN A 53 41.27 -7.52 -10.45
C ASN A 53 41.37 -8.71 -11.42
N SER A 54 40.48 -8.80 -12.41
CA SER A 54 40.50 -9.89 -13.41
C SER A 54 41.76 -9.88 -14.29
N THR A 55 42.23 -8.68 -14.68
CA THR A 55 43.43 -8.53 -15.51
C THR A 55 44.68 -8.92 -14.73
N LYS A 56 44.79 -8.43 -13.49
CA LYS A 56 45.90 -8.75 -12.59
C LYS A 56 45.97 -10.26 -12.28
N TYR A 57 44.82 -10.89 -12.09
CA TYR A 57 44.73 -12.35 -11.90
C TYR A 57 45.33 -13.11 -13.10
N ARG A 58 44.91 -12.78 -14.32
CA ARG A 58 45.34 -13.48 -15.54
C ARG A 58 46.85 -13.39 -15.76
N GLU A 59 47.45 -12.23 -15.52
CA GLU A 59 48.90 -12.03 -15.62
C GLU A 59 49.65 -12.96 -14.66
N LYS A 60 49.25 -12.98 -13.38
CA LYS A 60 49.86 -13.81 -12.35
C LYS A 60 49.69 -15.30 -12.61
N TYR A 61 48.51 -15.70 -13.06
CA TYR A 61 48.23 -17.07 -13.49
C TYR A 61 49.21 -17.51 -14.58
N LEU A 62 49.35 -16.71 -15.65
CA LEU A 62 50.24 -17.05 -16.77
C LEU A 62 51.70 -17.11 -16.34
N ASN A 63 52.13 -16.20 -15.46
CA ASN A 63 53.49 -16.22 -14.91
C ASN A 63 53.74 -17.51 -14.11
N LEU A 64 52.80 -17.89 -13.25
CA LEU A 64 52.89 -19.08 -12.41
C LEU A 64 53.00 -20.38 -13.24
N ILE A 65 52.12 -20.53 -14.24
CA ILE A 65 52.14 -21.67 -15.16
C ILE A 65 53.43 -21.68 -15.99
N GLY A 66 53.89 -20.51 -16.43
CA GLY A 66 55.17 -20.35 -17.12
C GLY A 66 56.36 -20.87 -16.30
N LYS A 67 56.43 -20.52 -15.01
CA LYS A 67 57.48 -20.98 -14.08
C LYS A 67 57.44 -22.49 -13.84
N LEU A 68 56.25 -23.07 -13.66
CA LEU A 68 56.13 -24.52 -13.50
C LEU A 68 56.53 -25.29 -14.77
N ASN A 69 56.16 -24.76 -15.94
CA ASN A 69 56.55 -25.34 -17.21
C ASN A 69 58.05 -25.20 -17.49
N SER A 70 58.70 -24.11 -17.06
CA SER A 70 60.16 -23.99 -17.20
C SER A 70 60.89 -25.01 -16.34
N ILE A 71 60.45 -25.25 -15.10
CA ILE A 71 60.98 -26.34 -14.25
C ILE A 71 60.80 -27.69 -14.96
N ARG A 72 59.61 -27.94 -15.52
CA ARG A 72 59.32 -29.18 -16.25
C ARG A 72 60.28 -29.38 -17.43
N VAL A 73 60.45 -28.37 -18.28
CA VAL A 73 61.30 -28.43 -19.49
C VAL A 73 62.76 -28.68 -19.13
N ILE A 74 63.26 -28.03 -18.07
CA ILE A 74 64.65 -28.18 -17.61
C ILE A 74 64.99 -29.63 -17.27
N PHE A 75 64.05 -30.39 -16.71
CA PHE A 75 64.29 -31.77 -16.28
C PHE A 75 63.71 -32.83 -17.23
N ASP A 76 63.07 -32.46 -18.33
CA ASP A 76 62.39 -33.41 -19.23
C ASP A 76 63.38 -34.39 -19.91
N GLU A 77 64.61 -33.95 -20.16
CA GLU A 77 65.70 -34.80 -20.69
C GLU A 77 66.07 -35.96 -19.74
N TYR A 78 65.79 -35.83 -18.45
CA TYR A 78 66.09 -36.82 -17.41
C TYR A 78 64.87 -37.64 -16.97
N ARG A 79 63.81 -37.64 -17.80
CA ARG A 79 62.55 -38.34 -17.55
C ARG A 79 62.70 -39.85 -17.74
N ASP A 80 63.46 -40.51 -16.86
CA ASP A 80 63.44 -41.96 -16.67
C ASP A 80 62.22 -42.36 -15.79
N ASN A 81 61.77 -43.61 -15.88
CA ASN A 81 60.68 -44.21 -15.11
C ASN A 81 60.81 -44.02 -13.58
N ARG A 82 62.02 -43.72 -13.09
CA ARG A 82 62.31 -43.48 -11.67
C ARG A 82 61.99 -42.05 -11.18
N HIS A 83 61.74 -41.11 -12.08
CA HIS A 83 61.56 -39.68 -11.74
C HIS A 83 60.16 -39.12 -12.04
N THR A 84 59.18 -40.01 -12.20
CA THR A 84 57.77 -39.67 -12.47
C THR A 84 57.10 -38.82 -11.38
N LYS A 85 57.61 -38.87 -10.14
CA LYS A 85 57.04 -38.15 -8.99
C LYS A 85 57.03 -36.62 -9.20
N LEU A 86 58.17 -36.01 -9.56
CA LEU A 86 58.24 -34.56 -9.77
C LEU A 86 57.25 -34.09 -10.84
N PHE A 87 57.23 -34.78 -11.98
CA PHE A 87 56.31 -34.45 -13.08
C PHE A 87 54.84 -34.60 -12.66
N SER A 88 54.49 -35.67 -11.93
CA SER A 88 53.13 -35.83 -11.41
C SER A 88 52.75 -34.74 -10.40
N THR A 89 53.68 -34.30 -9.56
CA THR A 89 53.48 -33.18 -8.62
C THR A 89 53.21 -31.89 -9.40
N ILE A 90 54.03 -31.59 -10.41
CA ILE A 90 53.85 -30.40 -11.28
C ILE A 90 52.50 -30.47 -12.01
N ASP A 91 52.18 -31.61 -12.63
CA ASP A 91 50.93 -31.78 -13.37
C ASP A 91 49.70 -31.60 -12.45
N ASN A 92 49.75 -32.14 -11.22
CA ASN A 92 48.69 -31.93 -10.23
C ASN A 92 48.56 -30.46 -9.82
N ILE A 93 49.67 -29.76 -9.59
CA ILE A 93 49.66 -28.33 -9.23
C ILE A 93 49.10 -27.50 -10.39
N VAL A 94 49.49 -27.79 -11.63
CA VAL A 94 48.97 -27.10 -12.83
C VAL A 94 47.47 -27.32 -12.99
N ASP A 95 46.97 -28.56 -12.82
CA ASP A 95 45.53 -28.86 -12.85
C ASP A 95 44.78 -28.11 -11.75
N TYR A 96 45.31 -28.05 -10.53
CA TYR A 96 44.73 -27.27 -9.44
C TYR A 96 44.70 -25.77 -9.74
N ILE A 97 45.81 -25.19 -10.22
CA ILE A 97 45.86 -23.76 -10.58
C ILE A 97 44.86 -23.46 -11.71
N GLY A 98 44.70 -24.37 -12.68
CA GLY A 98 43.73 -24.25 -13.77
C GLY A 98 42.27 -24.22 -13.32
N ARG A 99 41.96 -24.67 -12.09
CA ARG A 99 40.62 -24.65 -11.50
C ARG A 99 40.34 -23.42 -10.63
N LEU A 100 41.38 -22.64 -10.33
CA LEU A 100 41.20 -21.36 -9.66
C LEU A 100 40.49 -20.38 -10.62
N GLY A 101 39.72 -19.45 -10.07
CA GLY A 101 39.17 -18.27 -10.73
C GLY A 101 39.62 -16.98 -10.06
N ASP A 102 39.13 -15.87 -10.62
CA ASP A 102 39.67 -14.52 -10.41
C ASP A 102 39.66 -14.04 -8.94
N HIS A 103 38.76 -14.61 -8.12
CA HIS A 103 38.58 -14.26 -6.71
C HIS A 103 39.67 -14.85 -5.79
N GLU A 104 40.51 -15.76 -6.29
CA GLU A 104 41.59 -16.40 -5.54
C GLU A 104 42.97 -15.76 -5.83
N ILE A 105 42.99 -14.49 -6.25
CA ILE A 105 44.20 -13.77 -6.62
C ILE A 105 45.29 -13.82 -5.53
N TYR A 106 44.93 -13.72 -4.26
CA TYR A 106 45.87 -13.80 -3.14
C TYR A 106 46.51 -15.18 -2.97
N LEU A 107 45.76 -16.24 -3.29
CA LEU A 107 46.30 -17.60 -3.29
C LEU A 107 47.30 -17.73 -4.43
N ILE A 108 46.99 -17.23 -5.63
CA ILE A 108 47.94 -17.22 -6.75
C ILE A 108 49.19 -16.42 -6.41
N GLU A 109 49.06 -15.25 -5.78
CA GLU A 109 50.21 -14.44 -5.33
C GLU A 109 51.12 -15.21 -4.37
N TYR A 110 50.52 -15.92 -3.41
CA TYR A 110 51.26 -16.77 -2.47
C TYR A 110 51.98 -17.93 -3.16
N LEU A 111 51.30 -18.59 -4.12
CA LEU A 111 51.88 -19.69 -4.89
C LEU A 111 53.05 -19.21 -5.76
N GLU A 112 52.90 -18.05 -6.39
CA GLU A 112 53.93 -17.40 -7.20
C GLU A 112 55.18 -17.13 -6.37
N HIS A 113 55.01 -16.48 -5.21
CA HIS A 113 56.13 -16.23 -4.30
C HIS A 113 56.81 -17.51 -3.81
N SER A 114 56.02 -18.55 -3.52
CA SER A 114 56.52 -19.85 -3.06
C SER A 114 57.33 -20.57 -4.13
N ILE A 115 56.93 -20.45 -5.40
CA ILE A 115 57.63 -21.04 -6.56
C ILE A 115 58.89 -20.23 -6.91
N ASP A 116 58.89 -18.91 -6.74
CA ASP A 116 60.08 -18.06 -6.95
C ASP A 116 61.26 -18.42 -6.04
N GLY A 117 60.99 -18.99 -4.86
CA GLY A 117 62.01 -19.50 -3.95
C GLY A 117 62.69 -20.82 -4.38
N ILE A 118 62.27 -21.40 -5.51
CA ILE A 118 62.79 -22.68 -6.01
C ILE A 118 63.92 -22.42 -7.02
N SER A 119 65.16 -22.49 -6.54
CA SER A 119 66.35 -22.43 -7.41
C SER A 119 66.41 -23.64 -8.36
N THR A 120 66.52 -23.38 -9.66
CA THR A 120 66.67 -24.39 -10.72
C THR A 120 68.12 -24.67 -11.11
N ASN A 121 69.11 -23.98 -10.53
CA ASN A 121 70.52 -24.22 -10.87
C ASN A 121 70.98 -25.61 -10.39
N TYR A 122 71.60 -26.38 -11.30
CA TYR A 122 72.17 -27.70 -11.04
C TYR A 122 73.45 -27.94 -11.86
N THR A 123 74.21 -28.97 -11.46
CA THR A 123 75.30 -29.58 -12.23
C THR A 123 74.87 -30.98 -12.68
N GLU A 124 75.38 -31.48 -13.80
CA GLU A 124 75.00 -32.80 -14.35
C GLU A 124 75.14 -33.94 -13.34
N GLU A 125 76.14 -33.88 -12.45
CA GLU A 125 76.38 -34.90 -11.43
C GLU A 125 75.29 -34.96 -10.33
N ASN A 126 74.53 -33.88 -10.11
CA ASN A 126 73.59 -33.76 -8.98
C ASN A 126 72.12 -33.56 -9.39
N VAL A 127 71.79 -33.81 -10.66
CA VAL A 127 70.43 -33.61 -11.22
C VAL A 127 69.35 -34.30 -10.38
N ILE A 128 69.58 -35.57 -10.03
CA ILE A 128 68.60 -36.39 -9.29
C ILE A 128 68.34 -35.81 -7.89
N GLU A 129 69.39 -35.43 -7.18
CA GLU A 129 69.26 -34.82 -5.86
C GLU A 129 68.47 -33.51 -5.95
N LYS A 130 68.77 -32.69 -6.96
CA LYS A 130 68.06 -31.44 -7.20
C LYS A 130 66.58 -31.66 -7.53
N MET A 131 66.24 -32.62 -8.39
CA MET A 131 64.85 -32.98 -8.68
C MET A 131 64.10 -33.38 -7.41
N ASN A 132 64.73 -34.16 -6.52
CA ASN A 132 64.15 -34.53 -5.24
C ASN A 132 63.95 -33.32 -4.32
N GLN A 133 64.93 -32.42 -4.23
CA GLN A 133 64.82 -31.18 -3.44
C GLN A 133 63.68 -30.29 -3.96
N ILE A 134 63.52 -30.15 -5.28
CA ILE A 134 62.42 -29.40 -5.90
C ILE A 134 61.08 -30.07 -5.58
N ASN A 135 60.99 -31.39 -5.74
CA ASN A 135 59.77 -32.13 -5.45
C ASN A 135 59.36 -31.98 -3.97
N ILE A 136 60.32 -32.02 -3.03
CA ILE A 136 60.06 -31.78 -1.61
C ILE A 136 59.50 -30.37 -1.36
N LYS A 137 59.93 -29.35 -2.11
CA LYS A 137 59.39 -28.00 -2.00
C LYS A 137 58.01 -27.83 -2.66
N LEU A 138 57.74 -28.57 -3.73
CA LEU A 138 56.45 -28.53 -4.44
C LEU A 138 55.36 -29.35 -3.73
N LEU A 139 55.72 -30.38 -2.98
CA LEU A 139 54.75 -31.25 -2.30
C LEU A 139 53.83 -30.48 -1.32
N PRO A 140 54.32 -29.59 -0.44
CA PRO A 140 53.46 -28.76 0.41
C PRO A 140 52.49 -27.87 -0.37
N ILE A 141 52.91 -27.38 -1.55
CA ILE A 141 52.04 -26.58 -2.43
C ILE A 141 50.88 -27.43 -2.96
N GLN A 142 51.18 -28.65 -3.41
CA GLN A 142 50.16 -29.60 -3.85
C GLN A 142 49.20 -29.96 -2.72
N GLU A 143 49.70 -30.23 -1.51
CA GLU A 143 48.89 -30.55 -0.33
C GLU A 143 47.99 -29.38 0.05
N LEU A 144 48.50 -28.15 0.04
CA LEU A 144 47.74 -26.93 0.30
C LEU A 144 46.60 -26.75 -0.71
N LEU A 145 46.88 -26.94 -2.00
CA LEU A 145 45.87 -26.85 -3.06
C LEU A 145 44.80 -27.94 -2.91
N SER A 146 45.22 -29.19 -2.65
CA SER A 146 44.29 -30.29 -2.41
C SER A 146 43.38 -30.03 -1.21
N TYR A 147 43.95 -29.50 -0.11
CA TYR A 147 43.18 -29.11 1.06
C TYR A 147 42.20 -27.98 0.73
N TYR A 148 42.67 -26.94 0.04
CA TYR A 148 41.85 -25.82 -0.40
C TYR A 148 40.62 -26.27 -1.19
N PHE A 149 40.81 -27.10 -2.23
CA PHE A 149 39.70 -27.58 -3.05
C PHE A 149 38.76 -28.52 -2.29
N SER A 150 39.29 -29.35 -1.39
CA SER A 150 38.47 -30.19 -0.51
C SER A 150 37.60 -29.34 0.41
N SER A 151 38.17 -28.32 1.06
CA SER A 151 37.43 -27.36 1.89
C SER A 151 36.42 -26.56 1.08
N ALA A 152 36.76 -26.09 -0.12
CA ALA A 152 35.86 -25.37 -1.01
C ALA A 152 34.67 -26.24 -1.44
N LYS A 153 34.92 -27.53 -1.72
CA LYS A 153 33.88 -28.51 -2.01
C LYS A 153 32.95 -28.71 -0.81
N LEU A 154 33.50 -28.94 0.39
CA LEU A 154 32.71 -29.08 1.61
C LEU A 154 31.86 -27.84 1.90
N TYR A 155 32.42 -26.65 1.69
CA TYR A 155 31.70 -25.40 1.80
C TYR A 155 30.51 -25.35 0.81
N LYS A 156 30.76 -25.67 -0.47
CA LYS A 156 29.73 -25.63 -1.51
C LYS A 156 28.63 -26.68 -1.30
N GLU A 157 28.97 -27.87 -0.84
CA GLU A 157 28.02 -28.98 -0.70
C GLU A 157 27.23 -28.94 0.61
N ASN A 158 27.85 -28.51 1.72
CA ASN A 158 27.21 -28.58 3.04
C ASN A 158 26.82 -27.21 3.60
N ILE A 159 27.70 -26.22 3.44
CA ILE A 159 27.56 -24.92 4.11
C ILE A 159 26.71 -23.97 3.27
N GLN A 160 26.97 -23.88 1.97
CA GLN A 160 26.24 -23.00 1.06
C GLN A 160 24.74 -23.30 1.00
N PRO A 161 24.27 -24.56 0.91
CA PRO A 161 22.84 -24.86 0.88
C PRO A 161 22.15 -24.51 2.19
N PHE A 162 22.80 -24.77 3.34
CA PHE A 162 22.30 -24.37 4.65
C PHE A 162 22.10 -22.85 4.73
N TYR A 163 23.10 -22.05 4.35
CA TYR A 163 22.97 -20.59 4.34
C TYR A 163 21.92 -20.11 3.34
N ARG A 164 21.84 -20.70 2.15
CA ARG A 164 20.79 -20.36 1.17
C ARG A 164 19.39 -20.64 1.72
N SER A 165 19.20 -21.77 2.40
CA SER A 165 17.92 -22.10 3.05
C SER A 165 17.59 -21.12 4.16
N ALA A 166 18.53 -20.90 5.10
CA ALA A 166 18.35 -19.97 6.21
C ALA A 166 18.06 -18.54 5.74
N LEU A 167 18.79 -18.04 4.72
CA LEU A 167 18.52 -16.74 4.11
C LEU A 167 17.15 -16.70 3.42
N GLY A 168 16.72 -17.79 2.79
CA GLY A 168 15.39 -17.92 2.22
C GLY A 168 14.28 -17.85 3.26
N GLU A 169 14.44 -18.55 4.39
CA GLU A 169 13.52 -18.50 5.52
C GLU A 169 13.45 -17.10 6.16
N ILE A 170 14.60 -16.48 6.43
CA ILE A 170 14.68 -15.10 6.95
C ILE A 170 14.00 -14.12 6.00
N SER A 171 14.25 -14.23 4.69
CA SER A 171 13.61 -13.39 3.68
C SER A 171 12.08 -13.54 3.68
N ASN A 172 11.60 -14.78 3.77
CA ASN A 172 10.17 -15.07 3.87
C ASN A 172 9.53 -14.53 5.16
N GLU A 173 10.21 -14.68 6.30
CA GLU A 173 9.75 -14.16 7.58
C GLU A 173 9.74 -12.62 7.58
N LEU A 174 10.76 -11.99 7.00
CA LEU A 174 10.82 -10.55 6.82
C LEU A 174 9.67 -10.03 5.93
N LYS A 175 9.30 -10.77 4.87
CA LYS A 175 8.13 -10.46 4.04
C LYS A 175 6.83 -10.52 4.87
N LYS A 176 6.66 -11.57 5.69
CA LYS A 176 5.50 -11.69 6.61
C LYS A 176 5.46 -10.56 7.63
N PHE A 177 6.59 -10.23 8.25
CA PHE A 177 6.71 -9.14 9.21
C PHE A 177 6.35 -7.78 8.60
N ARG A 178 6.84 -7.49 7.38
CA ARG A 178 6.46 -6.27 6.64
C ARG A 178 4.95 -6.20 6.38
N LYS A 179 4.33 -7.31 6.00
CA LYS A 179 2.87 -7.39 5.81
C LYS A 179 2.13 -7.10 7.12
N LEU A 180 2.53 -7.73 8.22
CA LEU A 180 1.93 -7.52 9.54
C LEU A 180 2.07 -6.05 10.00
N LYS A 181 3.27 -5.48 9.85
CA LYS A 181 3.55 -4.08 10.18
C LYS A 181 2.65 -3.12 9.39
N ASN A 182 2.46 -3.36 8.09
CA ASN A 182 1.58 -2.53 7.26
C ASN A 182 0.11 -2.68 7.67
N ILE A 183 -0.36 -3.89 8.03
CA ILE A 183 -1.71 -4.11 8.54
C ILE A 183 -1.92 -3.35 9.86
N LEU A 184 -0.95 -3.44 10.79
CA LEU A 184 -1.02 -2.75 12.08
C LEU A 184 -0.98 -1.22 11.93
N ALA A 185 -0.14 -0.71 11.02
CA ALA A 185 -0.10 0.72 10.73
C ALA A 185 -1.48 1.21 10.22
N ASN A 186 -2.12 0.45 9.32
CA ASN A 186 -3.42 0.78 8.77
C ASN A 186 -4.61 0.49 9.72
N SER A 187 -4.44 -0.32 10.77
CA SER A 187 -5.54 -0.66 11.69
C SER A 187 -6.03 0.59 12.41
N SER A 188 -5.11 1.43 12.88
CA SER A 188 -5.43 2.72 13.52
C SER A 188 -6.25 3.64 12.61
N THR A 189 -5.87 3.75 11.33
CA THR A 189 -6.63 4.55 10.34
C THR A 189 -8.01 3.94 10.07
N THR A 190 -8.08 2.62 10.00
CA THR A 190 -9.33 1.89 9.78
C THR A 190 -10.33 2.10 10.92
N GLU A 191 -9.85 2.11 12.17
CA GLU A 191 -10.67 2.40 13.35
C GLU A 191 -11.27 3.81 13.31
N ILE A 192 -10.50 4.81 12.86
CA ILE A 192 -10.99 6.19 12.70
C ILE A 192 -12.17 6.24 11.71
N TYR A 193 -12.03 5.63 10.53
CA TYR A 193 -13.12 5.59 9.56
C TYR A 193 -14.31 4.75 10.03
N GLN A 194 -14.07 3.70 10.83
CA GLN A 194 -15.16 2.93 11.44
C GLN A 194 -15.96 3.77 12.45
N LEU A 195 -15.29 4.59 13.25
CA LEU A 195 -15.94 5.55 14.17
C LEU A 195 -16.76 6.58 13.39
N GLU A 196 -16.19 7.16 12.32
CA GLU A 196 -16.88 8.15 11.47
C GLU A 196 -18.10 7.53 10.76
N LYS A 197 -17.97 6.30 10.25
CA LYS A 197 -19.09 5.53 9.67
C LYS A 197 -20.22 5.37 10.68
N ASN A 198 -19.89 4.98 11.91
CA ASN A 198 -20.87 4.79 12.97
C ASN A 198 -21.56 6.11 13.33
N GLN A 199 -20.80 7.21 13.40
CA GLN A 199 -21.36 8.53 13.65
C GLN A 199 -22.36 8.94 12.56
N HIS A 200 -22.00 8.81 11.29
CA HIS A 200 -22.91 9.12 10.18
C HIS A 200 -24.12 8.17 10.10
N ASN A 201 -23.96 6.90 10.47
CA ASN A 201 -25.07 5.95 10.55
C ASN A 201 -26.08 6.33 11.65
N ILE A 202 -25.61 6.81 12.81
CA ILE A 202 -26.47 7.34 13.87
C ILE A 202 -27.20 8.58 13.37
N SER A 203 -26.50 9.55 12.79
CA SER A 203 -27.13 10.76 12.23
C SER A 203 -28.19 10.41 11.18
N TYR A 204 -27.88 9.49 10.26
CA TYR A 204 -28.83 8.98 9.28
C TYR A 204 -30.11 8.43 9.93
N ARG A 205 -29.97 7.56 10.94
CA ARG A 205 -31.12 6.98 11.66
C ARG A 205 -31.96 8.03 12.38
N ILE A 206 -31.32 9.04 12.98
CA ILE A 206 -32.02 10.15 13.64
C ILE A 206 -32.86 10.92 12.62
N TYR A 207 -32.26 11.36 11.51
CA TYR A 207 -33.00 12.13 10.49
C TYR A 207 -34.09 11.32 9.79
N LEU A 208 -33.85 10.03 9.54
CA LEU A 208 -34.87 9.13 9.01
C LEU A 208 -36.03 8.94 10.00
N GLY A 209 -35.72 8.79 11.29
CA GLY A 209 -36.73 8.75 12.36
C GLY A 209 -37.55 10.05 12.42
N SER A 210 -36.88 11.21 12.37
CA SER A 210 -37.54 12.53 12.32
C SER A 210 -38.44 12.70 11.09
N PHE A 211 -38.04 12.17 9.93
CA PHE A 211 -38.87 12.15 8.73
C PHE A 211 -40.18 11.39 8.95
N PHE A 212 -40.12 10.15 9.45
CA PHE A 212 -41.33 9.36 9.75
C PHE A 212 -42.18 9.98 10.87
N ALA A 213 -41.55 10.53 11.90
CA ALA A 213 -42.24 11.25 12.97
C ALA A 213 -42.99 12.48 12.43
N THR A 214 -42.40 13.20 11.47
CA THR A 214 -43.05 14.36 10.83
C THR A 214 -44.27 13.92 10.01
N ILE A 215 -44.19 12.81 9.29
CA ILE A 215 -45.34 12.24 8.56
C ILE A 215 -46.48 11.91 9.53
N LEU A 216 -46.18 11.25 10.66
CA LEU A 216 -47.17 10.98 11.70
C LEU A 216 -47.79 12.28 12.24
N LEU A 217 -46.97 13.31 12.48
CA LEU A 217 -47.43 14.61 12.94
C LEU A 217 -48.38 15.27 11.93
N VAL A 218 -48.13 15.14 10.62
CA VAL A 218 -49.05 15.63 9.58
C VAL A 218 -50.42 14.96 9.67
N PHE A 219 -50.46 13.64 9.89
CA PHE A 219 -51.72 12.93 10.08
C PHE A 219 -52.46 13.41 11.33
N PHE A 220 -51.76 13.57 12.45
CA PHE A 220 -52.32 14.13 13.68
C PHE A 220 -52.82 15.56 13.50
N PHE A 221 -52.04 16.41 12.85
CA PHE A 221 -52.44 17.78 12.54
C PHE A 221 -53.70 17.82 11.67
N THR A 222 -53.78 16.94 10.67
CA THR A 222 -54.96 16.81 9.80
C THR A 222 -56.19 16.38 10.59
N TYR A 223 -56.05 15.38 11.48
CA TYR A 223 -57.12 14.91 12.35
C TYR A 223 -57.61 15.99 13.32
N ILE A 224 -56.69 16.65 14.03
CA ILE A 224 -57.01 17.76 14.95
C ILE A 224 -57.66 18.92 14.20
N SER A 225 -57.19 19.24 13.00
CA SER A 225 -57.74 20.31 12.16
C SER A 225 -59.19 20.04 11.73
N LEU A 226 -59.61 18.78 11.64
CA LEU A 226 -61.00 18.40 11.35
C LEU A 226 -61.90 18.62 12.57
N GLU A 227 -61.50 18.13 13.74
CA GLU A 227 -62.28 18.25 14.99
C GLU A 227 -62.42 19.72 15.44
N PHE A 228 -61.39 20.54 15.26
CA PHE A 228 -61.41 21.95 15.69
C PHE A 228 -62.09 22.91 14.71
N LYS A 229 -62.61 22.43 13.58
CA LYS A 229 -63.29 23.28 12.59
C LYS A 229 -64.44 24.05 13.22
N ASP A 230 -65.31 23.36 13.96
CA ASP A 230 -66.52 23.95 14.53
C ASP A 230 -66.20 24.90 15.69
N ALA A 231 -65.15 24.61 16.47
CA ALA A 231 -64.68 25.49 17.54
C ALA A 231 -64.08 26.80 16.99
N ILE A 232 -63.31 26.76 15.89
CA ILE A 232 -62.65 27.95 15.33
C ILE A 232 -63.65 28.83 14.56
N VAL A 233 -64.57 28.22 13.79
CA VAL A 233 -65.58 28.94 13.02
C VAL A 233 -66.71 29.47 13.93
N GLY A 234 -67.13 28.67 14.93
CA GLY A 234 -68.23 29.01 15.82
C GLY A 234 -67.88 30.00 16.94
N ALA A 235 -66.67 29.94 17.52
CA ALA A 235 -66.34 30.75 18.71
C ALA A 235 -65.80 32.16 18.39
N ASN A 236 -65.25 32.37 17.20
CA ASN A 236 -64.47 33.58 16.90
C ASN A 236 -65.11 34.51 15.84
N ASN A 237 -66.29 34.18 15.31
CA ASN A 237 -66.94 34.91 14.19
C ASN A 237 -65.97 35.15 13.01
N LYS A 238 -64.94 34.29 12.88
CA LYS A 238 -63.88 34.41 11.88
C LYS A 238 -64.39 33.89 10.55
N ASN A 239 -64.01 34.59 9.47
CA ASN A 239 -64.35 34.17 8.13
C ASN A 239 -63.76 32.80 7.83
N ILE A 240 -64.54 31.95 7.17
CA ILE A 240 -64.12 30.60 6.73
C ILE A 240 -62.82 30.61 5.91
N ILE A 241 -62.52 31.76 5.28
CA ILE A 241 -61.29 32.02 4.53
C ILE A 241 -60.04 31.92 5.42
N ASP A 242 -60.07 32.44 6.65
CA ASP A 242 -58.91 32.43 7.56
C ASP A 242 -58.52 31.01 7.98
N TYR A 243 -59.52 30.13 8.16
CA TYR A 243 -59.29 28.71 8.46
C TYR A 243 -58.57 28.01 7.30
N TRP A 244 -58.99 28.27 6.06
CA TRP A 244 -58.33 27.70 4.88
C TRP A 244 -56.91 28.20 4.69
N ILE A 245 -56.64 29.49 4.96
CA ILE A 245 -55.29 30.07 4.90
C ILE A 245 -54.37 29.40 5.93
N LEU A 246 -54.83 29.22 7.18
CA LEU A 246 -54.04 28.57 8.23
C LEU A 246 -53.75 27.10 7.91
N LYS A 247 -54.74 26.39 7.34
CA LYS A 247 -54.55 25.01 6.90
C LYS A 247 -53.53 24.91 5.75
N ALA A 248 -53.63 25.81 4.77
CA ALA A 248 -52.70 25.86 3.65
C ALA A 248 -51.27 26.17 4.11
N SER A 249 -51.07 27.17 4.98
CA SER A 249 -49.74 27.52 5.50
C SER A 249 -49.13 26.40 6.35
N GLY A 250 -49.94 25.71 7.17
CA GLY A 250 -49.50 24.54 7.92
C GLY A 250 -48.98 23.42 7.00
N VAL A 251 -49.72 23.11 5.93
CA VAL A 251 -49.30 22.12 4.93
C VAL A 251 -47.96 22.50 4.28
N PHE A 252 -47.76 23.77 3.93
CA PHE A 252 -46.48 24.24 3.38
C PHE A 252 -45.30 24.06 4.34
N ILE A 253 -45.50 24.33 5.64
CA ILE A 253 -44.48 24.13 6.68
C ILE A 253 -44.11 22.64 6.75
N PHE A 254 -45.09 21.74 6.76
CA PHE A 254 -44.82 20.30 6.81
C PHE A 254 -44.12 19.78 5.56
N ILE A 255 -44.52 20.22 4.36
CA ILE A 255 -43.83 19.84 3.11
C ILE A 255 -42.36 20.26 3.17
N THR A 256 -42.09 21.47 3.66
CA THR A 256 -40.72 21.99 3.81
C THR A 256 -39.91 21.16 4.81
N LEU A 257 -40.52 20.81 5.95
CA LEU A 257 -39.86 20.02 7.01
C LEU A 257 -39.57 18.58 6.56
N ILE A 258 -40.54 17.93 5.90
CA ILE A 258 -40.39 16.59 5.31
C ILE A 258 -39.26 16.59 4.28
N SER A 259 -39.25 17.59 3.38
CA SER A 259 -38.23 17.73 2.35
C SER A 259 -36.84 17.94 2.97
N PHE A 260 -36.75 18.76 4.02
CA PHE A 260 -35.51 19.00 4.74
C PHE A 260 -34.95 17.72 5.39
N PHE A 261 -35.76 17.00 6.16
CA PHE A 261 -35.30 15.78 6.83
C PHE A 261 -34.93 14.67 5.84
N LEU A 262 -35.70 14.53 4.75
CA LEU A 262 -35.37 13.57 3.69
C LEU A 262 -34.02 13.90 3.04
N LYS A 263 -33.79 15.18 2.70
CA LYS A 263 -32.53 15.65 2.13
C LYS A 263 -31.36 15.38 3.07
N GLN A 264 -31.54 15.64 4.37
CA GLN A 264 -30.50 15.44 5.37
C GLN A 264 -30.20 13.95 5.61
N ALA A 265 -31.21 13.08 5.61
CA ALA A 265 -31.03 11.64 5.68
C ALA A 265 -30.22 11.12 4.50
N ILE A 266 -30.60 11.48 3.26
CA ILE A 266 -29.87 11.09 2.04
C ILE A 266 -28.41 11.57 2.09
N HIS A 267 -28.18 12.80 2.55
CA HIS A 267 -26.83 13.35 2.70
C HIS A 267 -25.94 12.51 3.63
N HIS A 268 -26.45 12.16 4.81
CA HIS A 268 -25.70 11.35 5.77
C HIS A 268 -25.53 9.90 5.31
N GLN A 269 -26.51 9.34 4.58
CA GLN A 269 -26.37 8.04 3.93
C GLN A 269 -25.20 8.05 2.94
N LYS A 270 -25.15 9.05 2.04
CA LYS A 270 -24.06 9.18 1.07
C LYS A 270 -22.69 9.31 1.73
N LYS A 271 -22.58 10.13 2.77
CA LYS A 271 -21.32 10.26 3.52
C LYS A 271 -20.88 8.95 4.16
N ARG A 272 -21.82 8.21 4.76
CA ARG A 272 -21.55 6.89 5.34
C ARG A 272 -21.05 5.92 4.27
N ASP A 273 -21.69 5.88 3.11
CA ASP A 273 -21.33 4.97 2.02
C ASP A 273 -19.95 5.32 1.43
N GLN A 274 -19.61 6.62 1.33
CA GLN A 274 -18.27 7.08 0.96
C GLN A 274 -17.20 6.63 1.97
N VAL A 275 -17.44 6.88 3.26
CA VAL A 275 -16.53 6.47 4.34
C VAL A 275 -16.34 4.95 4.37
N GLU A 276 -17.42 4.19 4.15
CA GLU A 276 -17.36 2.73 4.08
C GLU A 276 -16.51 2.25 2.91
N LYS A 277 -16.66 2.85 1.73
CA LYS A 277 -15.82 2.54 0.56
C LYS A 277 -14.35 2.80 0.86
N ILE A 278 -14.03 3.98 1.41
CA ILE A 278 -12.64 4.35 1.76
C ILE A 278 -12.07 3.39 2.81
N MET A 279 -12.87 3.02 3.82
CA MET A 279 -12.47 2.06 4.84
C MET A 279 -12.12 0.69 4.21
N LEU A 280 -12.92 0.21 3.26
CA LEU A 280 -12.67 -1.05 2.55
C LEU A 280 -11.42 -0.96 1.67
N GLU A 281 -11.23 0.15 0.96
CA GLU A 281 -10.03 0.43 0.16
C GLU A 281 -8.77 0.42 1.03
N LEU A 282 -8.80 1.08 2.20
CA LEU A 282 -7.68 1.11 3.15
C LEU A 282 -7.41 -0.24 3.83
N LYS A 283 -8.44 -1.07 4.05
CA LYS A 283 -8.29 -2.45 4.54
C LYS A 283 -7.65 -3.36 3.49
N ALA A 284 -7.98 -3.19 2.21
CA ALA A 284 -7.41 -3.96 1.12
C ALA A 284 -5.98 -3.53 0.76
N LEU A 285 -5.62 -2.27 1.03
CA LEU A 285 -4.37 -1.66 0.63
C LEU A 285 -3.11 -2.45 1.06
N PRO A 286 -2.93 -2.88 2.33
CA PRO A 286 -1.72 -3.60 2.75
C PRO A 286 -1.49 -4.90 1.98
N ALA A 287 -2.56 -5.59 1.59
CA ALA A 287 -2.47 -6.81 0.79
C ALA A 287 -1.95 -6.49 -0.61
N TYR A 288 -2.48 -5.43 -1.24
CA TYR A 288 -2.03 -4.97 -2.55
C TYR A 288 -0.57 -4.47 -2.54
N MET A 289 -0.17 -3.74 -1.50
CA MET A 289 1.20 -3.21 -1.39
C MET A 289 2.26 -4.28 -1.08
N ALA A 290 1.87 -5.46 -0.58
CA ALA A 290 2.82 -6.51 -0.19
C ALA A 290 3.46 -7.22 -1.39
N ASP A 291 2.84 -7.13 -2.56
CA ASP A 291 3.29 -7.77 -3.80
C ASP A 291 3.97 -6.79 -4.77
N LEU A 292 4.04 -5.50 -4.42
CA LEU A 292 4.73 -4.47 -5.20
C LEU A 292 6.21 -4.36 -4.81
N ASP A 293 7.02 -3.91 -5.77
CA ASP A 293 8.39 -3.50 -5.50
C ASP A 293 8.41 -2.26 -4.57
N PRO A 294 9.44 -2.05 -3.73
CA PRO A 294 9.46 -0.95 -2.77
C PRO A 294 9.33 0.43 -3.41
N GLN A 295 9.82 0.64 -4.64
CA GLN A 295 9.68 1.91 -5.36
C GLN A 295 8.23 2.17 -5.78
N ASP A 296 7.57 1.16 -6.34
CA ASP A 296 6.16 1.27 -6.75
C ASP A 296 5.23 1.45 -5.55
N ALA A 297 5.55 0.81 -4.42
CA ALA A 297 4.83 1.02 -3.17
C ALA A 297 4.93 2.48 -2.68
N ILE A 298 6.09 3.13 -2.81
CA ILE A 298 6.25 4.54 -2.43
C ILE A 298 5.42 5.45 -3.35
N ASN A 299 5.47 5.21 -4.67
CA ASN A 299 4.69 5.96 -5.64
C ASN A 299 3.19 5.82 -5.40
N LEU A 300 2.72 4.60 -5.13
CA LEU A 300 1.32 4.33 -4.81
C LEU A 300 0.91 5.04 -3.50
N ARG A 301 1.74 5.04 -2.46
CA ARG A 301 1.45 5.80 -1.23
C ARG A 301 1.31 7.29 -1.50
N LYS A 302 2.16 7.86 -2.36
CA LYS A 302 2.09 9.28 -2.73
C LYS A 302 0.78 9.61 -3.46
N ASP A 303 0.38 8.78 -4.41
CA ASP A 303 -0.87 8.93 -5.14
C ASP A 303 -2.09 8.82 -4.20
N LEU A 304 -2.15 7.76 -3.39
CA LEU A 304 -3.23 7.56 -2.42
C LEU A 304 -3.26 8.66 -1.35
N ALA A 305 -2.09 9.16 -0.93
CA ALA A 305 -2.05 10.26 0.03
C ALA A 305 -2.74 11.51 -0.51
N SER A 306 -2.55 11.83 -1.80
CA SER A 306 -3.26 12.95 -2.44
C SER A 306 -4.76 12.72 -2.56
N LYS A 307 -5.19 11.46 -2.71
CA LYS A 307 -6.60 11.08 -2.85
C LYS A 307 -7.36 11.11 -1.53
N TYR A 308 -6.74 10.67 -0.43
CA TYR A 308 -7.41 10.53 0.87
C TYR A 308 -7.10 11.65 1.88
N PHE A 309 -5.96 12.34 1.77
CA PHE A 309 -5.58 13.40 2.70
C PHE A 309 -5.67 14.78 2.03
N GLY A 310 -6.33 15.73 2.70
CA GLY A 310 -6.39 17.13 2.26
C GLY A 310 -7.45 17.45 1.19
N ASN A 311 -8.20 16.45 0.69
CA ASN A 311 -9.30 16.71 -0.22
C ASN A 311 -10.57 17.09 0.57
N THR A 312 -10.81 18.40 0.71
CA THR A 312 -11.99 18.94 1.39
C THR A 312 -13.22 18.66 0.54
N THR A 313 -13.94 17.57 0.85
CA THR A 313 -15.30 17.29 0.35
C THR A 313 -15.49 17.50 -1.15
N ASP A 314 -15.28 16.42 -1.89
CA ASP A 314 -15.65 16.21 -3.29
C ASP A 314 -16.93 16.98 -3.70
N HIS A 315 -16.76 18.12 -4.37
CA HIS A 315 -17.85 18.91 -4.98
C HIS A 315 -18.63 18.09 -6.04
N SER A 316 -18.08 16.96 -6.48
CA SER A 316 -18.69 16.02 -7.44
C SER A 316 -20.02 15.44 -6.94
N THR A 317 -20.08 14.92 -5.71
CA THR A 317 -21.33 14.30 -5.20
C THR A 317 -22.48 15.28 -4.92
N ILE A 318 -22.17 16.55 -4.64
CA ILE A 318 -23.18 17.62 -4.48
C ILE A 318 -23.69 18.06 -5.85
N ASN A 319 -22.80 18.14 -6.85
CA ASN A 319 -23.17 18.46 -8.23
C ASN A 319 -24.03 17.36 -8.87
N ASP A 320 -23.75 16.08 -8.63
CA ASP A 320 -24.57 14.99 -9.16
C ASP A 320 -25.98 14.98 -8.55
N LEU A 321 -26.12 15.31 -7.26
CA LEU A 321 -27.45 15.44 -6.63
C LEU A 321 -28.19 16.68 -7.16
N SER A 322 -27.49 17.80 -7.35
CA SER A 322 -28.04 19.01 -7.97
C SER A 322 -28.55 18.73 -9.39
N ASN A 323 -27.80 17.94 -10.17
CA ASN A 323 -28.17 17.54 -11.51
C ASN A 323 -29.42 16.64 -11.53
N ILE A 324 -29.49 15.64 -10.65
CA ILE A 324 -30.68 14.76 -10.54
C ILE A 324 -31.92 15.55 -10.11
N VAL A 325 -31.79 16.48 -9.15
CA VAL A 325 -32.90 17.34 -8.72
C VAL A 325 -33.33 18.29 -9.83
N ASN A 326 -32.39 18.86 -10.58
CA ASN A 326 -32.68 19.70 -11.74
C ASN A 326 -33.37 18.91 -12.87
N GLU A 327 -32.96 17.67 -13.13
CA GLU A 327 -33.63 16.79 -14.09
C GLU A 327 -35.07 16.47 -13.67
N GLN A 328 -35.32 16.20 -12.39
CA GLN A 328 -36.67 15.94 -11.88
C GLN A 328 -37.57 17.20 -11.94
N LEU A 329 -37.03 18.38 -11.64
CA LEU A 329 -37.75 19.65 -11.78
C LEU A 329 -38.06 19.97 -13.24
N LYS A 330 -37.11 19.74 -14.15
CA LYS A 330 -37.29 19.95 -15.59
C LYS A 330 -38.36 19.00 -16.15
N THR A 331 -38.31 17.73 -15.77
CA THR A 331 -39.32 16.73 -16.17
C THR A 331 -40.70 17.10 -15.62
N SER A 332 -40.78 17.62 -14.39
CA SER A 332 -42.05 18.08 -13.79
C SER A 332 -42.61 19.32 -14.50
N ILE A 333 -41.76 20.26 -14.90
CA ILE A 333 -42.15 21.44 -15.69
C ILE A 333 -42.62 21.06 -17.09
N GLU A 334 -41.93 20.12 -17.74
CA GLU A 334 -42.32 19.62 -19.07
C GLU A 334 -43.68 18.91 -19.00
N LEU A 335 -43.93 18.10 -17.97
CA LEU A 335 -45.25 17.48 -17.76
C LEU A 335 -46.36 18.52 -17.54
N ILE A 336 -46.12 19.56 -16.73
CA ILE A 336 -47.09 20.65 -16.52
C ILE A 336 -47.37 21.42 -17.82
N LYS A 337 -46.35 21.65 -18.65
CA LYS A 337 -46.52 22.26 -19.98
C LYS A 337 -47.37 21.39 -20.89
N VAL A 338 -47.13 20.08 -20.94
CA VAL A 338 -47.94 19.14 -21.73
C VAL A 338 -49.41 19.16 -21.26
N PHE A 339 -49.65 19.15 -19.95
CA PHE A 339 -51.01 19.26 -19.40
C PHE A 339 -51.70 20.59 -19.73
N ASN A 340 -50.98 21.71 -19.73
CA ASN A 340 -51.54 23.01 -20.08
C ASN A 340 -51.78 23.16 -21.60
N VAL A 341 -50.95 22.53 -22.44
CA VAL A 341 -51.16 22.45 -23.89
C VAL A 341 -52.40 21.63 -24.21
N GLN A 342 -52.61 20.50 -23.52
CA GLN A 342 -53.80 19.66 -23.70
C GLN A 342 -55.10 20.37 -23.28
N LYS A 343 -55.07 21.14 -22.18
CA LYS A 343 -56.21 21.98 -21.75
C LYS A 343 -56.49 23.16 -22.68
N GLY A 344 -55.49 23.64 -23.41
CA GLY A 344 -55.65 24.70 -24.42
C GLY A 344 -56.34 24.20 -25.70
N THR A 345 -56.05 22.95 -26.10
CA THR A 345 -56.65 22.31 -27.28
C THR A 345 -58.08 21.79 -27.09
N ASP A 346 -58.53 21.57 -25.85
CA ASP A 346 -59.91 21.14 -25.56
C ASP A 346 -60.91 22.30 -25.60
N LYS A 347 -60.46 23.55 -25.36
CA LYS A 347 -61.34 24.74 -25.41
C LYS A 347 -61.61 25.26 -26.82
N THR A 348 -60.91 24.76 -27.83
CA THR A 348 -61.10 25.13 -29.25
C THR A 348 -61.96 24.14 -30.02
N LYS A 349 -62.42 23.03 -29.42
CA LYS A 349 -63.35 22.08 -30.07
C LYS A 349 -64.84 22.30 -29.76
N ASP A 350 -65.18 23.19 -28.81
CA ASP A 350 -66.57 23.57 -28.49
C ASP A 350 -67.02 24.87 -29.18
N LYS A 351 -66.32 25.30 -30.24
CA LYS A 351 -66.71 26.44 -31.09
C LYS A 351 -66.50 26.10 -32.57
N GLU A 352 -67.15 25.05 -33.04
CA GLU A 352 -67.56 24.92 -34.44
C GLU A 352 -68.97 24.39 -34.52
#